data_AF-A0A5K3FU19-F1
#
_entry.id   AF-A0A5K3FU19-F1
#
_cell.length_a   1.000
_cell.length_b   1.000
_cell.length_c   1.000
_cell.angle_alpha   90.00
_cell.angle_beta   90.00
_cell.angle_gamma   90.00
#
_symmetry.space_group_name_H-M   'P 1'
#
loop_
_entity.id
_entity.type
_entity.pdbx_description
1 polymer ?
#
loop_
_entity_poly.entity_id
_entity_poly.type
_entity_poly.pdbx_seq_one_letter_code
_entity_poly.pdbx_strand_id
1 'polypeptide(L)'
;MPLASQCRGIPCKKSINHIANANPEIMIHSQEYFSNDAICGYVEVTLHKSKNACLGITVAGGIDRGHPPRITAIRPGSVADKSDCVLINDVVKSINGIDTADLTHDQIVKITRNAETTVRMALEYILVETPKSTTSKHAFIHLEPMNESFGITVRGGVLPTFTTPFPLTIRRIRSQSCADL
;
A
#
# COMPACT_ATOMS: atom_id res chain seq x y z
N MET A 1 39.40 -42.07 1.37
CA MET A 1 38.43 -41.53 2.35
C MET A 1 37.76 -40.30 1.72
N PRO A 2 36.42 -40.20 1.72
CA PRO A 2 35.64 -39.25 0.93
C PRO A 2 35.23 -38.01 1.74
N LEU A 3 34.75 -36.95 1.07
CA LEU A 3 33.51 -36.24 1.44
C LEU A 3 33.04 -35.30 0.33
N ALA A 4 31.76 -35.44 0.01
CA ALA A 4 31.00 -34.74 -1.00
C ALA A 4 30.41 -33.43 -0.47
N SER A 5 30.08 -32.49 -1.36
CA SER A 5 28.74 -31.87 -1.33
C SER A 5 28.37 -31.33 -2.71
N GLN A 6 27.21 -31.78 -3.17
CA GLN A 6 26.65 -31.59 -4.49
C GLN A 6 25.41 -30.71 -4.31
N CYS A 7 25.43 -29.46 -4.78
CA CYS A 7 24.21 -28.66 -4.90
C CYS A 7 23.53 -29.01 -6.22
N ARG A 8 22.57 -29.96 -6.20
CA ARG A 8 21.68 -30.21 -7.34
C ARG A 8 20.52 -29.22 -7.29
N GLY A 9 20.28 -28.56 -8.42
CA GLY A 9 19.10 -27.73 -8.64
C GLY A 9 17.80 -28.54 -8.61
N ILE A 10 16.72 -27.86 -8.25
CA ILE A 10 15.35 -28.26 -8.55
C ILE A 10 14.67 -27.03 -9.19
N PRO A 11 14.31 -27.06 -10.48
CA PRO A 11 13.46 -26.04 -11.07
C PRO A 11 12.00 -26.40 -10.78
N CYS A 12 11.28 -25.58 -10.01
CA CYS A 12 9.84 -25.75 -9.88
C CYS A 12 9.13 -25.02 -11.03
N LYS A 13 8.92 -25.72 -12.15
CA LYS A 13 7.89 -25.36 -13.13
C LYS A 13 6.53 -25.79 -12.57
N LYS A 14 5.61 -24.86 -12.35
CA LYS A 14 4.17 -25.16 -12.41
C LYS A 14 3.47 -24.17 -13.34
N SER A 15 2.75 -24.79 -14.26
CA SER A 15 2.00 -24.28 -15.40
C SER A 15 0.96 -23.22 -15.02
N ILE A 16 0.86 -22.13 -15.79
CA ILE A 16 -0.36 -21.32 -15.90
C ILE A 16 -0.86 -21.49 -17.34
N ASN A 17 -1.75 -22.46 -17.55
CA ASN A 17 -2.58 -22.57 -18.75
C ASN A 17 -3.96 -23.03 -18.29
N HIS A 18 -4.85 -22.07 -18.00
CA HIS A 18 -6.29 -22.15 -18.27
C HIS A 18 -7.01 -20.94 -17.68
N ILE A 19 -7.18 -19.87 -18.47
CA ILE A 19 -8.40 -19.02 -18.44
C ILE A 19 -8.64 -18.50 -19.87
N ALA A 20 -9.00 -19.40 -20.79
CA ALA A 20 -9.75 -18.99 -21.98
C ALA A 20 -11.23 -19.14 -21.62
N ASN A 21 -12.00 -18.07 -21.81
CA ASN A 21 -13.42 -17.87 -21.45
C ASN A 21 -13.71 -17.43 -20.01
N ALA A 22 -13.63 -16.12 -19.77
CA ALA A 22 -14.46 -15.45 -18.79
C ALA A 22 -14.86 -14.04 -19.28
N ASN A 23 -16.10 -13.67 -18.98
CA ASN A 23 -16.86 -12.48 -19.37
C ASN A 23 -16.15 -11.14 -19.02
N PRO A 24 -16.10 -10.13 -19.91
CA PRO A 24 -15.41 -8.85 -19.67
C PRO A 24 -15.90 -8.04 -18.45
N GLU A 25 -17.07 -8.33 -17.88
CA GLU A 25 -17.57 -7.63 -16.69
C GLU A 25 -17.05 -8.16 -15.35
N ILE A 26 -16.34 -9.30 -15.32
CA ILE A 26 -15.85 -9.91 -14.07
C ILE A 26 -14.44 -9.40 -13.67
N MET A 27 -13.85 -8.47 -14.45
CA MET A 27 -12.50 -7.97 -14.21
C MET A 27 -12.35 -6.92 -13.10
N ILE A 28 -13.43 -6.46 -12.46
CA ILE A 28 -13.36 -5.39 -11.45
C ILE A 28 -13.17 -5.92 -10.01
N HIS A 29 -13.11 -7.24 -9.79
CA HIS A 29 -12.94 -7.84 -8.46
C HIS A 29 -11.86 -8.94 -8.39
N SER A 30 -11.03 -9.10 -9.43
CA SER A 30 -9.85 -9.96 -9.31
C SER A 30 -8.85 -9.28 -8.38
N GLN A 31 -8.65 -9.87 -7.20
CA GLN A 31 -7.44 -9.71 -6.40
C GLN A 31 -6.24 -9.51 -7.34
N GLU A 32 -5.56 -8.38 -7.23
CA GLU A 32 -4.20 -8.25 -7.73
C GLU A 32 -3.37 -9.27 -6.94
N TYR A 33 -3.26 -10.49 -7.47
CA TYR A 33 -2.30 -11.48 -7.04
C TYR A 33 -0.94 -10.95 -7.46
N PHE A 34 -0.38 -10.08 -6.63
CA PHE A 34 0.98 -9.61 -6.77
C PHE A 34 1.91 -10.82 -6.79
N SER A 35 2.74 -10.92 -7.83
CA SER A 35 3.82 -11.90 -7.91
C SER A 35 4.61 -11.92 -6.60
N ASN A 36 5.11 -13.08 -6.19
CA ASN A 36 6.00 -13.20 -5.01
C ASN A 36 7.29 -12.34 -5.13
N ASP A 37 7.54 -11.76 -6.30
CA ASP A 37 8.69 -10.89 -6.62
C ASP A 37 8.34 -9.38 -6.60
N ALA A 38 7.16 -8.99 -6.12
CA ALA A 38 6.79 -7.57 -6.06
C ALA A 38 7.71 -6.82 -5.09
N ILE A 39 8.30 -5.72 -5.58
CA ILE A 39 9.16 -4.87 -4.76
C ILE A 39 8.27 -3.95 -3.94
N CYS A 40 8.46 -3.94 -2.62
CA CYS A 40 7.67 -3.13 -1.70
C CYS A 40 8.45 -1.92 -1.21
N GLY A 41 7.76 -0.78 -1.10
CA GLY A 41 8.20 0.39 -0.36
C GLY A 41 7.50 0.46 1.00
N TYR A 42 8.05 1.28 1.90
CA TYR A 42 7.51 1.49 3.24
C TYR A 42 7.31 2.98 3.50
N VAL A 43 6.29 3.33 4.27
CA VAL A 43 6.04 4.69 4.74
C VAL A 43 5.55 4.66 6.19
N GLU A 44 6.09 5.54 7.02
CA GLU A 44 5.53 5.83 8.34
C GLU A 44 4.63 7.05 8.24
N VAL A 45 3.41 6.91 8.77
CA VAL A 45 2.40 7.97 8.76
C VAL A 45 1.95 8.26 10.18
N THR A 46 1.81 9.53 10.51
CA THR A 46 1.21 9.98 11.78
C THR A 46 -0.06 10.73 11.46
N LEU A 47 -1.20 10.24 11.96
CA LEU A 47 -2.51 10.83 11.77
C LEU A 47 -3.03 11.39 13.08
N HIS A 48 -3.62 12.59 13.01
CA HIS A 48 -4.24 13.26 14.15
C HIS A 48 -5.76 13.29 13.99
N LYS A 49 -6.48 12.83 15.03
CA LYS A 49 -7.94 12.80 15.08
C LYS A 49 -8.45 13.37 16.40
N SER A 50 -9.65 13.93 16.39
CA SER A 50 -10.34 14.31 17.62
C SER A 50 -10.61 13.09 18.51
N LYS A 51 -10.75 13.31 19.82
CA LYS A 51 -11.11 12.24 20.76
C LYS A 51 -12.39 11.55 20.31
N ASN A 52 -12.42 10.22 20.34
CA ASN A 52 -13.52 9.36 19.88
C ASN A 52 -13.86 9.43 18.37
N ALA A 53 -13.16 10.26 17.56
CA ALA A 53 -13.32 10.22 16.12
C ALA A 53 -12.66 8.96 15.53
N CYS A 54 -13.17 8.51 14.38
CA CYS A 54 -12.56 7.44 13.59
C CYS A 54 -11.58 8.03 12.57
N LEU A 55 -10.54 7.28 12.20
CA LEU A 55 -9.64 7.65 11.11
C LEU A 55 -10.36 7.69 9.75
N GLY A 56 -11.36 6.82 9.56
CA GLY A 56 -12.07 6.66 8.29
C GLY A 56 -11.44 5.64 7.33
N ILE A 57 -10.67 4.68 7.86
CA ILE A 57 -10.19 3.52 7.11
C ILE A 57 -11.01 2.27 7.45
N THR A 58 -11.11 1.37 6.50
CA THR A 58 -11.51 -0.03 6.71
C THR A 58 -10.30 -0.91 6.48
N VAL A 59 -10.02 -1.80 7.43
CA VAL A 59 -8.93 -2.78 7.34
C VAL A 59 -9.55 -4.17 7.26
N ALA A 60 -9.12 -4.99 6.30
CA ALA A 60 -9.44 -6.41 6.22
C ALA A 60 -8.17 -7.23 6.47
N GLY A 61 -8.32 -8.53 6.77
CA GLY A 61 -7.17 -9.42 7.01
C GLY A 61 -6.79 -9.55 8.47
N GLY A 62 -5.67 -10.24 8.69
CA GLY A 62 -5.24 -10.75 9.98
C GLY A 62 -4.80 -12.21 9.84
N ILE A 63 -4.05 -12.71 10.83
CA ILE A 63 -3.52 -14.08 10.79
C ILE A 63 -4.64 -15.14 10.69
N ASP A 64 -5.80 -14.87 11.28
CA ASP A 64 -7.01 -15.70 11.24
C ASP A 64 -7.74 -15.66 9.89
N ARG A 65 -7.40 -14.72 9.01
CA ARG A 65 -8.02 -14.53 7.68
C ARG A 65 -7.15 -15.02 6.53
N GLY A 66 -5.93 -15.49 6.82
CA GLY A 66 -5.02 -16.05 5.82
C GLY A 66 -4.40 -15.03 4.85
N HIS A 67 -4.51 -13.73 5.15
CA HIS A 67 -3.88 -12.66 4.37
C HIS A 67 -3.53 -11.46 5.26
N PRO A 68 -2.49 -10.67 4.90
CA PRO A 68 -2.04 -9.57 5.75
C PRO A 68 -3.10 -8.47 5.89
N PRO A 69 -3.06 -7.69 6.98
CA PRO A 69 -3.99 -6.60 7.21
C PRO A 69 -3.80 -5.49 6.18
N ARG A 70 -4.86 -5.20 5.41
CA ARG A 70 -4.81 -4.27 4.26
C ARG A 70 -5.94 -3.27 4.35
N ILE A 71 -5.65 -2.02 3.99
CA ILE A 71 -6.67 -0.98 3.84
C ILE A 71 -7.52 -1.28 2.61
N THR A 72 -8.81 -1.53 2.79
CA THR A 72 -9.75 -1.87 1.71
C THR A 72 -10.67 -0.72 1.33
N ALA A 73 -10.86 0.25 2.23
CA ALA A 73 -11.63 1.45 1.94
C ALA A 73 -11.12 2.65 2.74
N ILE A 74 -11.27 3.83 2.15
CA ILE A 74 -11.04 5.12 2.79
C ILE A 74 -12.31 5.96 2.59
N ARG A 75 -12.89 6.42 3.70
CA ARG A 75 -14.09 7.26 3.67
C ARG A 75 -13.73 8.67 3.18
N PRO A 76 -14.39 9.20 2.13
CA PRO A 76 -14.16 10.56 1.67
C PRO A 76 -14.34 11.60 2.78
N GLY A 77 -13.48 12.62 2.79
CA GLY A 77 -13.48 13.71 3.77
C GLY A 77 -13.04 13.31 5.19
N SER A 78 -12.64 12.05 5.41
CA SER A 78 -12.13 11.58 6.70
C SER A 78 -10.71 12.06 6.99
N VAL A 79 -10.23 11.79 8.21
CA VAL A 79 -8.84 12.08 8.62
C VAL A 79 -7.85 11.37 7.71
N ALA A 80 -8.10 10.10 7.43
CA ALA A 80 -7.27 9.29 6.53
C ALA A 80 -7.26 9.84 5.11
N ASP A 81 -8.44 10.20 4.58
CA ASP A 81 -8.54 10.78 3.23
C ASP A 81 -7.77 12.10 3.13
N LYS A 82 -8.03 13.05 4.03
CA LYS A 82 -7.41 14.37 4.02
C LYS A 82 -5.93 14.38 4.36
N SER A 83 -5.38 13.27 4.87
CA SER A 83 -3.96 13.16 5.16
C SER A 83 -3.10 13.04 3.91
N ASP A 84 -3.67 12.58 2.79
CA ASP A 84 -2.95 12.32 1.54
C ASP A 84 -1.74 11.36 1.70
N CYS A 85 -1.67 10.60 2.80
CA CYS A 85 -0.57 9.71 3.14
C CYS A 85 -0.91 8.22 2.98
N VAL A 86 -2.19 7.86 3.09
CA VAL A 86 -2.66 6.47 3.11
C VAL A 86 -3.48 6.14 1.87
N LEU A 87 -3.32 4.92 1.36
CA LEU A 87 -4.00 4.46 0.16
C LEU A 87 -4.72 3.13 0.38
N ILE A 88 -5.75 2.89 -0.42
CA ILE A 88 -6.32 1.56 -0.58
C ILE A 88 -5.20 0.63 -1.09
N ASN A 89 -5.22 -0.60 -0.60
CA ASN A 89 -4.20 -1.63 -0.81
C ASN A 89 -2.88 -1.45 -0.04
N ASP A 90 -2.69 -0.40 0.76
CA ASP A 90 -1.58 -0.39 1.71
C ASP A 90 -1.74 -1.52 2.73
N VAL A 91 -0.65 -2.26 2.96
CA VAL A 91 -0.57 -3.27 4.02
C VAL A 91 -0.17 -2.56 5.30
N VAL A 92 -0.98 -2.71 6.35
CA VAL A 92 -0.65 -2.19 7.68
C VAL A 92 0.39 -3.12 8.28
N LYS A 93 1.58 -2.60 8.59
CA LYS A 93 2.64 -3.38 9.26
C LYS A 93 2.56 -3.18 10.77
N SER A 94 2.36 -1.94 11.22
CA SER A 94 2.20 -1.64 12.64
C SER A 94 1.22 -0.50 12.89
N ILE A 95 0.64 -0.49 14.09
CA ILE A 95 -0.18 0.62 14.60
C ILE A 95 0.31 0.95 16.01
N ASN A 96 0.71 2.20 16.23
CA ASN A 96 1.27 2.71 17.49
C ASN A 96 2.43 1.86 18.03
N GLY A 97 3.26 1.33 17.13
CA GLY A 97 4.39 0.47 17.49
C GLY A 97 4.04 -1.00 17.73
N ILE A 98 2.77 -1.39 17.65
CA ILE A 98 2.34 -2.79 17.73
C ILE A 98 2.39 -3.39 16.32
N ASP A 99 3.23 -4.41 16.12
CA ASP A 99 3.25 -5.20 14.89
C ASP A 99 1.93 -5.95 14.70
N THR A 100 1.44 -5.96 13.47
CA THR A 100 0.16 -6.57 13.10
C THR A 100 0.30 -7.93 12.42
N ALA A 101 1.52 -8.40 12.14
CA ALA A 101 1.78 -9.65 11.43
C ALA A 101 1.09 -10.88 12.07
N ASP A 102 1.12 -10.97 13.40
CA ASP A 102 0.57 -12.10 14.15
C ASP A 102 -0.77 -11.80 14.85
N LEU A 103 -1.39 -10.66 14.52
CA LEU A 103 -2.66 -10.28 15.12
C LEU A 103 -3.85 -10.82 14.34
N THR A 104 -4.90 -11.20 15.08
CA THR A 104 -6.20 -11.50 14.46
C THR A 104 -6.88 -10.22 13.98
N HIS A 105 -7.81 -10.38 13.04
CA HIS A 105 -8.63 -9.29 12.52
C HIS A 105 -9.24 -8.44 13.64
N ASP A 106 -9.84 -9.09 14.63
CA ASP A 106 -10.51 -8.40 15.75
C ASP A 106 -9.52 -7.64 16.62
N GLN A 107 -8.31 -8.18 16.84
CA GLN A 107 -7.24 -7.48 17.55
C GLN A 107 -6.79 -6.23 16.78
N ILE A 108 -6.61 -6.34 15.46
CA ILE A 108 -6.25 -5.21 14.58
C ILE A 108 -7.32 -4.11 14.62
N VAL A 109 -8.60 -4.50 14.50
CA VAL A 109 -9.72 -3.56 14.60
C VAL A 109 -9.74 -2.88 15.97
N LYS A 110 -9.51 -3.65 17.05
CA LYS A 110 -9.47 -3.13 18.42
C LYS A 110 -8.37 -2.09 18.62
N ILE A 111 -7.14 -2.37 18.21
CA ILE A 111 -6.03 -1.40 18.35
C ILE A 111 -6.24 -0.15 17.49
N THR A 112 -6.83 -0.30 16.30
CA THR A 112 -7.14 0.83 15.41
C THR A 112 -8.19 1.76 16.03
N ARG A 113 -9.23 1.18 16.66
CA ARG A 113 -10.32 1.94 17.29
C ARG A 113 -9.91 2.56 18.63
N ASN A 114 -9.11 1.85 19.41
CA ASN A 114 -8.67 2.30 20.74
C ASN A 114 -7.53 3.32 20.68
N ALA A 115 -6.94 3.53 19.50
CA ALA A 115 -5.96 4.60 19.33
C ALA A 115 -6.59 5.96 19.70
N GLU A 116 -5.85 6.75 20.46
CA GLU A 116 -6.31 8.02 21.04
C GLU A 116 -6.43 9.13 19.97
N THR A 117 -5.79 10.28 20.17
CA THR A 117 -5.82 11.40 19.21
C THR A 117 -4.70 11.33 18.19
N THR A 118 -3.63 10.59 18.48
CA THR A 118 -2.48 10.40 17.57
C THR A 118 -2.35 8.93 17.23
N VAL A 119 -2.29 8.63 15.94
CA VAL A 119 -2.13 7.26 15.43
C VAL A 119 -0.93 7.22 14.50
N ARG A 120 0.10 6.47 14.89
CA ARG A 120 1.28 6.22 14.06
C ARG A 120 1.13 4.86 13.39
N MET A 121 1.26 4.78 12.07
CA MET A 121 1.18 3.52 11.33
C MET A 121 2.41 3.36 10.45
N ALA A 122 2.94 2.15 10.38
CA ALA A 122 3.87 1.76 9.33
C ALA A 122 3.08 1.03 8.25
N LEU A 123 3.20 1.48 7.01
CA LEU A 123 2.50 0.93 5.85
C LEU A 123 3.51 0.41 4.84
N GLU A 124 3.20 -0.73 4.25
CA GLU A 124 3.92 -1.32 3.13
C GLU A 124 3.05 -1.22 1.88
N TYR A 125 3.67 -0.90 0.75
CA TYR A 125 2.99 -0.72 -0.52
C TYR A 125 3.84 -1.22 -1.67
N ILE A 126 3.19 -1.62 -2.75
CA ILE A 126 3.89 -2.13 -3.93
C ILE A 126 4.41 -0.98 -4.79
N LEU A 127 5.68 -1.09 -5.17
CA LEU A 127 6.35 -0.23 -6.12
C LEU A 127 6.10 -0.74 -7.52
N VAL A 128 5.74 0.18 -8.41
CA VAL A 128 5.48 -0.12 -9.82
C VAL A 128 6.72 0.29 -10.60
N GLU A 129 7.31 -0.65 -11.35
CA GLU A 129 8.39 -0.33 -12.26
C GLU A 129 7.90 0.60 -13.37
N THR A 130 8.75 1.54 -13.78
CA THR A 130 8.42 2.40 -14.92
C THR A 130 8.56 1.63 -16.24
N PRO A 131 7.69 1.89 -17.23
CA PRO A 131 7.85 1.31 -18.55
C PRO A 131 9.18 1.77 -19.16
N LYS A 132 9.96 0.82 -19.70
CA LYS A 132 11.34 1.03 -20.19
C LYS A 132 11.44 1.90 -21.44
N SER A 133 10.32 2.27 -22.06
CA SER A 133 10.30 3.08 -23.29
C SER A 133 9.16 4.09 -23.22
N THR A 134 9.44 5.28 -22.69
CA THR A 134 8.52 6.42 -22.70
C THR A 134 9.26 7.69 -23.04
N THR A 135 8.58 8.62 -23.73
CA THR A 135 9.08 9.98 -23.93
C THR A 135 8.64 10.85 -22.75
N SER A 136 9.60 11.48 -22.06
CA SER A 136 9.29 12.41 -20.97
C SER A 136 8.77 13.75 -21.53
N LYS A 137 7.71 14.29 -20.92
CA LYS A 137 7.23 15.66 -21.13
C LYS A 137 7.15 16.36 -19.79
N HIS A 138 7.43 17.65 -19.79
CA HIS A 138 7.44 18.47 -18.58
C HIS A 138 6.39 19.59 -18.69
N ALA A 139 5.72 19.88 -17.58
CA ALA A 139 4.77 20.98 -17.44
C ALA A 139 4.93 21.61 -16.07
N PHE A 140 4.70 22.92 -15.97
CA PHE A 140 4.65 23.62 -14.70
C PHE A 140 3.21 23.56 -14.16
N ILE A 141 3.06 23.07 -12.94
CA ILE A 141 1.77 22.99 -12.24
C ILE A 141 1.88 23.86 -11.00
N HIS A 142 1.07 24.92 -10.93
CA HIS A 142 1.01 25.79 -9.77
C HIS A 142 -0.18 25.39 -8.90
N LEU A 143 0.07 25.06 -7.64
CA LEU A 143 -0.95 24.65 -6.67
C LEU A 143 -0.85 25.53 -5.42
N GLU A 144 -2.00 25.95 -4.90
CA GLU A 144 -2.09 26.63 -3.62
C GLU A 144 -2.62 25.64 -2.57
N PRO A 145 -1.84 25.34 -1.51
CA PRO A 145 -2.23 24.31 -0.55
C PRO A 145 -3.46 24.74 0.24
N MET A 146 -4.36 23.80 0.48
CA MET A 146 -5.53 24.00 1.33
C MET A 146 -5.40 23.09 2.55
N ASN A 147 -5.34 23.67 3.75
CA ASN A 147 -5.21 22.93 5.01
C ASN A 147 -4.01 21.95 5.02
N GLU A 148 -2.80 22.47 4.74
CA GLU A 148 -1.50 21.79 4.90
C GLU A 148 -1.11 20.74 3.84
N SER A 149 -1.93 20.48 2.82
CA SER A 149 -1.59 19.53 1.74
C SER A 149 -2.08 19.98 0.37
N PHE A 150 -1.47 19.41 -0.68
CA PHE A 150 -1.90 19.58 -2.08
C PHE A 150 -2.97 18.59 -2.53
N GLY A 151 -3.32 17.58 -1.71
CA GLY A 151 -4.22 16.51 -2.16
C GLY A 151 -3.55 15.42 -2.99
N ILE A 152 -2.23 15.31 -2.93
CA ILE A 152 -1.46 14.38 -3.76
C ILE A 152 -0.76 13.36 -2.86
N THR A 153 -0.95 12.08 -3.15
CA THR A 153 -0.15 11.01 -2.55
C THR A 153 0.92 10.55 -3.52
N VAL A 154 2.18 10.63 -3.10
CA VAL A 154 3.36 10.19 -3.86
C VAL A 154 3.96 8.94 -3.24
N ARG A 155 4.45 8.01 -4.07
CA ARG A 155 5.19 6.80 -3.66
C ARG A 155 6.42 6.61 -4.54
N GLY A 156 7.37 5.80 -4.10
CA GLY A 156 8.67 5.62 -4.79
C GLY A 156 9.82 6.23 -3.99
N GLY A 157 10.88 6.62 -4.68
CA GLY A 157 12.09 7.18 -4.08
C GLY A 157 13.19 6.14 -3.90
N VAL A 158 14.21 6.53 -3.14
CA VAL A 158 15.38 5.69 -2.86
C VAL A 158 15.00 4.63 -1.83
N LEU A 159 15.22 3.36 -2.16
CA LEU A 159 15.09 2.27 -1.21
C LEU A 159 16.49 1.87 -0.71
N PRO A 160 16.70 1.63 0.60
CA PRO A 160 18.01 1.23 1.12
C PRO A 160 18.59 -0.03 0.45
N THR A 161 17.71 -0.94 0.05
CA THR A 161 18.07 -2.23 -0.56
C THR A 161 18.43 -2.12 -2.04
N PHE A 162 18.02 -1.04 -2.73
CA PHE A 162 18.17 -0.89 -4.17
C PHE A 162 19.14 0.24 -4.51
N THR A 163 20.10 -0.04 -5.39
CA THR A 163 21.08 0.96 -5.85
C THR A 163 20.48 1.99 -6.80
N THR A 164 19.37 1.64 -7.45
CA THR A 164 18.61 2.55 -8.33
C THR A 164 17.33 2.99 -7.63
N PRO A 165 17.05 4.31 -7.55
CA PRO A 165 15.82 4.79 -6.96
C PRO A 165 14.62 4.45 -7.83
N PHE A 166 13.49 4.18 -7.18
CA PHE A 166 12.21 4.18 -7.86
C PHE A 166 11.78 5.62 -8.12
N PRO A 167 11.19 5.92 -9.29
CA PRO A 167 10.68 7.25 -9.56
C PRO A 167 9.56 7.61 -8.59
N LEU A 168 9.53 8.86 -8.17
CA LEU A 168 8.39 9.41 -7.42
C LEU A 168 7.17 9.43 -8.34
N THR A 169 6.17 8.63 -7.99
CA THR A 169 4.96 8.43 -8.77
C THR A 169 3.77 8.98 -7.98
N ILE A 170 2.99 9.87 -8.60
CA ILE A 170 1.70 10.28 -8.06
C ILE A 170 0.75 9.09 -8.15
N ARG A 171 0.30 8.58 -6.99
CA ARG A 171 -0.57 7.41 -6.89
C ARG A 171 -2.04 7.78 -6.73
N ARG A 172 -2.30 8.99 -6.22
CA ARG A 172 -3.65 9.51 -5.98
C ARG A 172 -3.64 11.02 -6.08
N ILE A 173 -4.68 11.55 -6.70
CA ILE A 173 -5.16 12.92 -6.53
C ILE A 173 -6.47 12.79 -5.75
N ARG A 174 -6.55 13.40 -4.57
CA ARG A 174 -7.75 13.38 -3.73
C ARG A 174 -8.80 14.30 -4.32
N SER A 175 -10.03 13.80 -4.44
CA SER A 175 -11.14 14.58 -4.96
C SER A 175 -11.36 15.86 -4.15
N GLN A 176 -11.71 16.95 -4.84
CA GLN A 176 -11.94 18.28 -4.25
C GLN A 176 -10.72 18.86 -3.52
N SER A 177 -9.51 18.44 -3.90
CA SER A 177 -8.27 19.08 -3.45
C SER A 177 -7.81 20.11 -4.46
N CYS A 178 -6.81 20.93 -4.11
CA CYS A 178 -6.24 21.89 -5.06
C CYS A 178 -5.54 21.22 -6.25
N ALA A 179 -5.21 19.92 -6.18
CA ALA A 179 -4.69 19.16 -7.31
C ALA A 179 -5.80 18.55 -8.21
N ASP A 180 -7.06 18.62 -7.79
CA ASP A 180 -8.25 18.13 -8.50
C ASP A 180 -9.04 19.33 -9.05
N LEU A 181 -8.42 20.10 -9.96
CA LEU A 181 -9.01 21.29 -10.59
C LEU A 181 -9.73 20.96 -11.91
#